data_AF-A0A1G6V1Q0-F1
#
_entry.id   AF-A0A1G6V1Q0-F1
#
_cell.length_a   1.000
_cell.length_b   1.000
_cell.length_c   1.000
_cell.angle_alpha   90.00
_cell.angle_beta   90.00
_cell.angle_gamma   90.00
#
_symmetry.space_group_name_H-M   'P 1'
#
loop_
_entity.id
_entity.type
_entity.pdbx_description
1 polymer ?
#
loop_
_entity_poly.entity_id
_entity_poly.type
_entity_poly.pdbx_seq_one_letter_code
_entity_poly.pdbx_strand_id
1 'polypeptide(L)'
;MDWVEIYKYAQKIDAHLHQAIIDKQYANLWLFVIILLTNAWRPSDVFRIPPIQPEIIGIPNIDWLTHHKITKPKAQKIINIIRSYNLVTAKNGMPRDFTCNLDLLEPMVTALCICEFHRRKSNIPTIMDFTTERKKKNTIKGSDFNHFFGRNMNLKHIKFSPLIANRSLMEHLFYSIQEKKGKGNSAFELVMKLRKHKTEVTKEYISDGGNTISLHLFSRGEFGFLYDHLIELLTDKRESTLSQRTLDICQLKRFFEPFEVENFSYFLSKVMNDEEQNLMDKLLSLTPDQAFEHMRKMYLGHMPSKNLDAQCLIYPNCHRPSNMFSCNQCPFAVHNVYALTSIFNEFDDSIQRYKNTNKNGVKQREQNTILKLQNLLIKAIEKFGEDYVFSFYTGGENVFVQQLTLIEE
;
A
#
# COMPACT_ATOMS: atom_id res chain seq x y z
N MET A 1 4.22 24.93 0.66
CA MET A 1 4.41 24.08 1.87
C MET A 1 5.38 23.01 1.47
N ASP A 2 6.49 22.83 2.19
CA ASP A 2 7.52 21.87 1.78
C ASP A 2 7.10 20.44 2.15
N TRP A 3 6.22 19.85 1.33
CA TRP A 3 5.61 18.54 1.57
C TRP A 3 6.65 17.42 1.65
N VAL A 4 7.68 17.52 0.82
CA VAL A 4 8.78 16.55 0.76
C VAL A 4 9.52 16.55 2.09
N GLU A 5 9.86 17.73 2.60
CA GLU A 5 10.52 17.84 3.89
C GLU A 5 9.62 17.39 5.05
N ILE A 6 8.31 17.64 4.98
CA ILE A 6 7.36 17.14 5.99
C ILE A 6 7.26 15.61 5.95
N TYR A 7 7.20 15.00 4.75
CA TYR A 7 7.15 13.57 4.57
C TYR A 7 8.43 12.90 5.09
N LYS A 8 9.60 13.40 4.68
CA LYS A 8 10.91 12.95 5.16
C LYS A 8 11.09 13.16 6.66
N TYR A 9 10.54 14.25 7.21
CA TYR A 9 10.59 14.49 8.65
C TYR A 9 9.76 13.44 9.39
N ALA A 10 8.48 13.27 9.03
CA ALA A 10 7.58 12.32 9.67
C ALA A 10 8.07 10.86 9.61
N GLN A 11 8.85 10.50 8.59
CA GLN A 11 9.47 9.19 8.43
C GLN A 11 10.59 8.89 9.45
N LYS A 12 11.27 9.91 9.99
CA LYS A 12 12.48 9.74 10.82
C LYS A 12 12.13 9.33 12.25
N ILE A 13 12.00 8.02 12.49
CA ILE A 13 11.72 7.46 13.83
C ILE A 13 12.67 8.02 14.89
N ASP A 14 13.99 7.99 14.63
CA ASP A 14 15.00 8.40 15.60
C ASP A 14 14.88 9.88 16.00
N ALA A 15 14.33 10.74 15.12
CA ALA A 15 14.10 12.15 15.42
C ALA A 15 12.87 12.40 16.31
N HIS A 16 11.93 11.45 16.33
CA HIS A 16 10.64 11.59 17.00
C HIS A 16 10.53 10.78 18.28
N LEU A 17 11.20 9.63 18.34
CA LEU A 17 11.02 8.59 19.34
C LEU A 17 11.08 9.12 20.78
N HIS A 18 12.20 9.74 21.16
CA HIS A 18 12.40 10.25 22.52
C HIS A 18 11.28 11.20 22.95
N GLN A 19 10.90 12.15 22.08
CA GLN A 19 9.86 13.11 22.42
C GLN A 19 8.48 12.48 22.47
N ALA A 20 8.17 11.58 21.54
CA ALA A 20 6.89 10.88 21.51
C ALA A 20 6.71 10.03 22.78
N ILE A 21 7.78 9.41 23.30
CA ILE A 21 7.72 8.63 24.54
C ILE A 21 7.37 9.52 25.75
N ILE A 22 7.95 10.72 25.83
CA ILE A 22 7.77 11.61 26.99
C ILE A 22 6.47 12.42 26.90
N ASP A 23 6.07 12.81 25.69
CA ASP A 23 4.97 13.76 25.45
C ASP A 23 3.85 13.13 24.61
N LYS A 24 2.72 12.86 25.28
CA LYS A 24 1.48 12.37 24.66
C LYS A 24 1.03 13.23 23.48
N GLN A 25 1.07 14.56 23.61
CA GLN A 25 0.57 15.45 22.57
C GLN A 25 1.48 15.40 21.35
N TYR A 26 2.79 15.32 21.55
CA TYR A 26 3.75 15.14 20.46
C TYR A 26 3.53 13.81 19.72
N ALA A 27 3.37 12.70 20.45
CA ALA A 27 3.07 11.39 19.86
C ALA A 27 1.77 11.42 19.03
N ASN A 28 0.71 12.00 19.59
CA ASN A 28 -0.57 12.16 18.90
C ASN A 28 -0.43 12.99 17.62
N LEU A 29 0.36 14.07 17.62
CA LEU A 29 0.62 14.88 16.41
C LEU A 29 1.43 14.11 15.38
N TRP A 30 2.43 13.34 15.80
CA TRP A 30 3.24 12.55 14.90
C TRP A 30 2.38 11.54 14.13
N LEU A 31 1.58 10.76 14.86
CA LEU A 31 0.63 9.82 14.28
C LEU A 31 -0.38 10.53 13.36
N PHE A 32 -0.97 11.63 13.85
CA PHE A 32 -1.96 12.40 13.10
C PHE A 32 -1.39 12.92 11.77
N VAL A 33 -0.17 13.45 11.76
CA VAL A 33 0.50 13.93 10.55
C VAL A 33 0.72 12.76 9.59
N ILE A 34 1.29 11.63 10.03
CA ILE A 34 1.54 10.49 9.15
C ILE A 34 0.25 10.00 8.46
N ILE A 35 -0.86 9.90 9.20
CA ILE A 35 -2.15 9.45 8.63
C ILE A 35 -2.67 10.43 7.57
N LEU A 36 -2.49 11.74 7.78
CA LEU A 36 -2.86 12.74 6.78
C LEU A 36 -1.97 12.66 5.53
N LEU A 37 -0.69 12.33 5.69
CA LEU A 37 0.25 12.18 4.58
C LEU A 37 -0.14 11.00 3.66
N THR A 38 -0.76 9.94 4.19
CA THR A 38 -1.06 8.72 3.43
C THR A 38 -2.50 8.58 2.97
N ASN A 39 -3.48 9.07 3.74
CA ASN A 39 -4.89 8.71 3.51
C ASN A 39 -5.78 9.87 3.05
N ALA A 40 -5.31 11.13 3.06
CA ALA A 40 -6.13 12.33 2.78
C ALA A 40 -7.44 12.40 3.60
N TRP A 41 -7.43 11.85 4.81
CA TRP A 41 -8.59 11.80 5.69
C TRP A 41 -8.95 13.17 6.25
N ARG A 42 -10.23 13.38 6.61
CA ARG A 42 -10.58 14.56 7.39
C ARG A 42 -10.06 14.39 8.82
N PRO A 43 -9.65 15.48 9.50
CA PRO A 43 -9.22 15.41 10.90
C PRO A 43 -10.17 14.64 11.82
N SER A 44 -11.49 14.82 11.64
CA SER A 44 -12.52 14.11 12.41
C SER A 44 -12.51 12.59 12.22
N ASP A 45 -12.11 12.12 11.03
CA ASP A 45 -12.02 10.68 10.73
C ASP A 45 -10.77 10.08 11.39
N VAL A 46 -9.67 10.84 11.46
CA VAL A 46 -8.40 10.42 12.07
C VAL A 46 -8.58 10.09 13.55
N PHE A 47 -9.42 10.83 14.28
CA PHE A 47 -9.69 10.58 15.70
C PHE A 47 -10.49 9.29 15.98
N ARG A 48 -11.02 8.63 14.95
CA ARG A 48 -11.84 7.41 15.09
C ARG A 48 -11.06 6.12 14.89
N ILE A 49 -9.73 6.21 14.78
CA ILE A 49 -8.87 5.03 14.69
C ILE A 49 -9.00 4.19 15.96
N PRO A 50 -9.23 2.86 15.83
CA PRO A 50 -9.44 2.00 16.98
C PRO A 50 -8.14 1.83 17.79
N PRO A 51 -8.25 1.61 19.12
CA PRO A 51 -7.15 1.11 19.94
C PRO A 51 -6.48 -0.14 19.36
N ILE A 52 -5.19 -0.30 19.62
CA ILE A 52 -4.41 -1.46 19.17
C ILE A 52 -3.83 -2.25 20.35
N GLN A 53 -3.27 -3.42 20.06
CA GLN A 53 -2.57 -4.26 21.02
C GLN A 53 -1.12 -4.46 20.57
N PRO A 54 -0.16 -3.63 21.02
CA PRO A 54 1.25 -3.77 20.69
C PRO A 54 1.84 -5.13 21.06
N GLU A 55 1.24 -5.82 22.04
CA GLU A 55 1.65 -7.13 22.52
C GLU A 55 1.60 -8.21 21.45
N ILE A 56 0.67 -8.10 20.48
CA ILE A 56 0.51 -9.05 19.37
C ILE A 56 1.78 -9.14 18.52
N ILE A 57 2.58 -8.08 18.48
CA ILE A 57 3.85 -8.03 17.76
C ILE A 57 5.08 -8.08 18.69
N GLY A 58 4.86 -8.48 19.94
CA GLY A 58 5.90 -8.67 20.94
C GLY A 58 6.43 -7.37 21.54
N ILE A 59 5.62 -6.32 21.59
CA ILE A 59 5.98 -5.04 22.22
C ILE A 59 5.25 -4.93 23.56
N PRO A 60 5.93 -5.18 24.70
CA PRO A 60 5.26 -5.29 25.99
C PRO A 60 4.94 -3.94 26.64
N ASN A 61 5.73 -2.90 26.36
CA ASN A 61 5.61 -1.58 26.99
C ASN A 61 6.30 -0.50 26.15
N ILE A 62 6.13 0.75 26.56
CA ILE A 62 6.69 1.92 25.88
C ILE A 62 8.23 1.95 25.93
N ASP A 63 8.85 1.45 27.01
CA ASP A 63 10.30 1.47 27.19
C ASP A 63 11.01 0.53 26.22
N TRP A 64 10.35 -0.56 25.80
CA TRP A 64 10.88 -1.47 24.78
C TRP A 64 11.30 -0.74 23.50
N LEU A 65 10.56 0.29 23.11
CA LEU A 65 10.78 1.09 21.90
C LEU A 65 12.03 1.96 21.96
N THR A 66 12.61 2.19 23.16
CA THR A 66 13.85 2.96 23.30
C THR A 66 15.08 2.21 22.79
N HIS A 67 15.03 0.87 22.82
CA HIS A 67 16.17 0.00 22.47
C HIS A 67 15.92 -0.84 21.21
N HIS A 68 14.69 -0.87 20.70
CA HIS A 68 14.31 -1.73 19.59
C HIS A 68 13.46 -0.99 18.55
N LYS A 69 13.63 -1.35 17.28
CA LYS A 69 12.84 -0.83 16.16
C LYS A 69 11.77 -1.85 15.75
N ILE A 70 10.59 -1.34 15.39
CA ILE A 70 9.52 -2.16 14.82
C ILE A 70 9.85 -2.40 13.35
N THR A 71 9.94 -3.67 12.95
CA THR A 71 10.20 -4.03 11.55
C THR A 71 8.93 -3.94 10.71
N LYS A 72 9.05 -3.69 9.39
CA LYS A 72 7.92 -3.71 8.44
C LYS A 72 6.98 -4.91 8.60
N PRO A 73 7.44 -6.18 8.70
CA PRO A 73 6.53 -7.32 8.89
C PRO A 73 5.71 -7.25 10.18
N LYS A 74 6.33 -6.84 11.29
CA LYS A 74 5.61 -6.63 12.56
C LYS A 74 4.62 -5.49 12.46
N ALA A 75 5.02 -4.38 11.86
CA ALA A 75 4.15 -3.23 11.65
C ALA A 75 2.93 -3.61 10.80
N GLN A 76 3.12 -4.40 9.74
CA GLN A 76 2.03 -4.82 8.86
C GLN A 76 0.94 -5.62 9.57
N LYS A 77 1.31 -6.47 10.54
CA LYS A 77 0.32 -7.22 11.35
C LYS A 77 -0.66 -6.28 12.07
N ILE A 78 -0.17 -5.15 12.62
CA ILE A 78 -1.04 -4.14 13.24
C ILE A 78 -1.94 -3.46 12.22
N ILE A 79 -1.41 -3.09 11.05
CA ILE A 79 -2.23 -2.46 9.99
C ILE A 79 -3.32 -3.41 9.49
N ASN A 80 -3.01 -4.70 9.33
CA ASN A 80 -3.99 -5.72 8.94
C ASN A 80 -5.13 -5.84 9.97
N ILE A 81 -4.81 -5.79 11.26
CA ILE A 81 -5.82 -5.75 12.33
C ILE A 81 -6.69 -4.49 12.21
N ILE A 82 -6.08 -3.31 12.04
CA ILE A 82 -6.85 -2.05 11.92
C ILE A 82 -7.81 -2.12 10.72
N ARG A 83 -7.36 -2.69 9.60
CA ARG A 83 -8.18 -2.86 8.40
C ARG A 83 -9.30 -3.88 8.54
N SER A 84 -9.17 -4.85 9.45
CA SER A 84 -10.23 -5.81 9.71
C SER A 84 -11.46 -5.15 10.35
N TYR A 85 -11.30 -3.95 10.94
CA TYR A 85 -12.43 -3.16 11.43
C TYR A 85 -13.19 -2.49 10.28
N ASN A 86 -14.51 -2.50 10.37
CA ASN A 86 -15.40 -1.75 9.47
C ASN A 86 -15.31 -0.24 9.76
N LEU A 87 -14.29 0.42 9.22
CA LEU A 87 -14.11 1.86 9.38
C LEU A 87 -15.07 2.61 8.45
N VAL A 88 -15.70 3.66 8.98
CA VAL A 88 -16.64 4.50 8.23
C VAL A 88 -16.33 5.99 8.38
N THR A 89 -16.60 6.77 7.35
CA THR A 89 -16.45 8.23 7.39
C THR A 89 -17.36 8.85 8.46
N ALA A 90 -16.88 9.89 9.15
CA ALA A 90 -17.67 10.61 10.15
C ALA A 90 -18.84 11.39 9.54
N LYS A 91 -18.69 11.88 8.30
CA LYS A 91 -19.68 12.75 7.66
C LYS A 91 -20.88 12.00 7.07
N ASN A 92 -20.66 10.81 6.51
CA ASN A 92 -21.68 10.12 5.71
C ASN A 92 -21.69 8.59 5.88
N GLY A 93 -20.95 8.03 6.83
CA GLY A 93 -21.01 6.60 7.15
C GLY A 93 -20.51 5.65 6.05
N MET A 94 -19.81 6.17 5.05
CA MET A 94 -19.31 5.35 3.94
C MET A 94 -18.12 4.51 4.40
N PRO A 95 -18.00 3.23 3.98
CA PRO A 95 -16.82 2.41 4.22
C PRO A 95 -15.54 3.11 3.79
N ARG A 96 -14.46 2.86 4.53
CA ARG A 96 -13.19 3.53 4.33
C ARG A 96 -12.04 2.58 4.62
N ASP A 97 -11.13 2.48 3.68
CA ASP A 97 -9.92 1.69 3.85
C ASP A 97 -8.87 2.48 4.62
N PHE A 98 -8.22 1.83 5.58
CA PHE A 98 -7.02 2.35 6.22
C PHE A 98 -5.79 1.86 5.47
N THR A 99 -5.03 2.78 4.89
CA THR A 99 -3.83 2.44 4.13
C THR A 99 -2.58 3.14 4.67
N CYS A 100 -1.44 2.50 4.49
CA CYS A 100 -0.15 3.01 4.87
C CYS A 100 0.84 2.74 3.74
N ASN A 101 1.59 3.76 3.34
CA ASN A 101 2.66 3.58 2.36
C ASN A 101 3.78 2.79 3.04
N LEU A 102 4.44 1.92 2.29
CA LEU A 102 5.43 0.97 2.84
C LEU A 102 6.54 1.67 3.64
N ASP A 103 6.96 2.85 3.21
CA ASP A 103 8.03 3.63 3.85
C ASP A 103 7.58 4.38 5.11
N LEU A 104 6.27 4.49 5.31
CA LEU A 104 5.67 5.07 6.51
C LEU A 104 5.15 4.00 7.47
N LEU A 105 5.28 2.71 7.12
CA LEU A 105 4.72 1.62 7.90
C LEU A 105 5.33 1.53 9.32
N GLU A 106 6.66 1.46 9.40
CA GLU A 106 7.39 1.43 10.67
C GLU A 106 7.14 2.70 11.53
N PRO A 107 7.28 3.93 11.01
CA PRO A 107 7.01 5.13 11.81
C PRO A 107 5.54 5.26 12.21
N MET A 108 4.58 4.89 11.34
CA MET A 108 3.16 4.91 11.68
C MET A 108 2.84 3.98 12.84
N VAL A 109 3.31 2.73 12.78
CA VAL A 109 3.03 1.74 13.83
C VAL A 109 3.80 2.06 15.11
N THR A 110 5.01 2.60 15.01
CA THR A 110 5.75 3.10 16.18
C THR A 110 4.95 4.20 16.88
N ALA A 111 4.45 5.19 16.13
CA ALA A 111 3.60 6.25 16.68
C ALA A 111 2.28 5.70 17.25
N LEU A 112 1.63 4.74 16.60
CA LEU A 112 0.44 4.04 17.10
C LEU A 112 0.69 3.36 18.44
N CYS A 113 1.77 2.59 18.58
CA CYS A 113 2.12 1.90 19.82
C CYS A 113 2.37 2.90 20.96
N ILE A 114 3.11 3.97 20.70
CA ILE A 114 3.36 5.02 21.71
C ILE A 114 2.06 5.70 22.13
N CYS A 115 1.20 6.08 21.17
CA CYS A 115 -0.10 6.68 21.48
C CYS A 115 -0.99 5.72 22.29
N GLU A 116 -0.98 4.43 21.97
CA GLU A 116 -1.72 3.40 22.71
C GLU A 116 -1.21 3.26 24.15
N PHE A 117 0.10 3.28 24.38
CA PHE A 117 0.64 3.23 25.75
C PHE A 117 0.28 4.49 26.55
N HIS A 118 0.36 5.68 25.93
CA HIS A 118 -0.14 6.91 26.56
C HIS A 118 -1.64 6.86 26.85
N ARG A 119 -2.42 6.30 25.93
CA ARG A 119 -3.87 6.10 26.06
C ARG A 119 -4.20 5.25 27.29
N ARG A 120 -3.52 4.11 27.44
CA ARG A 120 -3.66 3.21 28.60
C ARG A 120 -3.24 3.88 29.90
N LYS A 121 -2.08 4.55 29.93
CA LYS A 121 -1.59 5.28 31.11
C LYS A 121 -2.54 6.38 31.57
N SER A 122 -3.17 7.07 30.61
CA SER A 122 -4.09 8.19 30.89
C SER A 122 -5.56 7.75 31.01
N ASN A 123 -5.86 6.45 30.86
CA ASN A 123 -7.20 5.87 30.86
C ASN A 123 -8.22 6.62 29.96
N ILE A 124 -7.82 6.95 28.73
CA ILE A 124 -8.66 7.64 27.75
C ILE A 124 -9.24 6.68 26.69
N PRO A 125 -10.45 6.96 26.14
CA PRO A 125 -11.14 6.03 25.25
C PRO A 125 -10.57 6.00 23.83
N THR A 126 -9.90 7.06 23.37
CA THR A 126 -9.42 7.22 21.99
C THR A 126 -7.89 7.24 21.93
N ILE A 127 -7.30 6.63 20.89
CA ILE A 127 -5.83 6.67 20.67
C ILE A 127 -5.29 8.10 20.66
N MET A 128 -5.97 9.02 19.98
CA MET A 128 -5.57 10.42 19.89
C MET A 128 -6.50 11.31 20.69
N ASP A 129 -5.92 12.06 21.63
CA ASP A 129 -6.64 12.98 22.51
C ASP A 129 -5.84 14.28 22.75
N PHE A 130 -6.39 15.37 22.22
CA PHE A 130 -5.88 16.73 22.32
C PHE A 130 -6.64 17.58 23.35
N THR A 131 -7.47 16.94 24.18
CA THR A 131 -8.15 17.63 25.28
C THR A 131 -7.18 17.97 26.40
N THR A 132 -7.47 19.06 27.09
CA THR A 132 -6.78 19.50 28.32
C THR A 132 -7.83 20.04 29.28
N GLU A 133 -7.44 20.34 30.53
CA GLU A 133 -8.35 20.97 31.50
C GLU A 133 -9.04 22.22 30.95
N ARG A 134 -8.28 23.02 30.18
CA ARG A 134 -8.75 24.26 29.55
C ARG A 134 -9.42 24.04 28.19
N LYS A 135 -9.29 22.85 27.58
CA LYS A 135 -9.78 22.53 26.24
C LYS A 135 -10.56 21.21 26.27
N LYS A 136 -11.86 21.32 26.47
CA LYS A 136 -12.78 20.18 26.58
C LYS A 136 -13.08 19.47 25.25
N LYS A 137 -12.86 20.14 24.12
CA LYS A 137 -13.10 19.57 22.78
C LYS A 137 -11.80 19.00 22.19
N ASN A 138 -11.86 17.76 21.70
CA ASN A 138 -10.75 17.11 21.01
C ASN A 138 -10.57 17.73 19.61
N THR A 139 -9.77 18.80 19.53
CA THR A 139 -9.44 19.53 18.29
C THR A 139 -7.94 19.76 18.23
N ILE A 140 -7.39 20.09 17.05
CA ILE A 140 -5.98 20.48 16.93
C ILE A 140 -5.92 21.95 16.48
N LYS A 141 -5.02 22.72 17.06
CA LYS A 141 -4.76 24.13 16.73
C LYS A 141 -3.46 24.26 15.93
N GLY A 142 -3.31 25.38 15.21
CA GLY A 142 -2.07 25.67 14.47
C GLY A 142 -0.83 25.70 15.36
N SER A 143 -0.96 26.17 16.61
CA SER A 143 0.11 26.17 17.61
C SER A 143 0.64 24.77 17.94
N ASP A 144 -0.23 23.76 17.89
CA ASP A 144 0.14 22.38 18.19
C ASP A 144 1.12 21.88 17.12
N PHE A 145 0.86 22.19 15.85
CA PHE A 145 1.78 21.87 14.76
C PHE A 145 3.08 22.66 14.83
N ASN A 146 3.05 23.93 15.24
CA ASN A 146 4.29 24.71 15.42
C ASN A 146 5.22 24.04 16.45
N HIS A 147 4.67 23.43 17.50
CA HIS A 147 5.44 22.66 18.47
C HIS A 147 6.07 21.41 17.83
N PHE A 148 5.29 20.67 17.04
CA PHE A 148 5.77 19.47 16.35
C PHE A 148 6.88 19.76 15.32
N PHE A 149 6.73 20.81 14.52
CA PHE A 149 7.68 21.19 13.48
C PHE A 149 8.82 22.09 13.98
N GLY A 150 8.68 22.71 15.16
CA GLY A 150 9.61 23.71 15.68
C GLY A 150 11.04 23.22 15.91
N ARG A 151 11.24 21.90 16.03
CA ARG A 151 12.57 21.27 16.19
C ARG A 151 13.34 21.10 14.88
N ASN A 152 12.64 21.16 13.75
CA ASN A 152 13.28 21.06 12.44
C ASN A 152 13.49 22.46 11.87
N MET A 153 14.75 22.84 11.62
CA MET A 153 15.09 24.19 11.13
C MET A 153 14.40 24.54 9.81
N ASN A 154 14.15 23.55 8.95
CA ASN A 154 13.47 23.69 7.66
C ASN A 154 11.95 23.77 7.80
N LEU A 155 11.38 23.30 8.91
CA LEU A 155 9.91 23.23 9.08
C LEU A 155 9.38 24.21 10.15
N LYS A 156 10.24 24.79 10.98
CA LYS A 156 9.85 25.69 12.10
C LYS A 156 9.01 26.90 11.69
N HIS A 157 9.12 27.33 10.44
CA HIS A 157 8.42 28.49 9.88
C HIS A 157 7.14 28.11 9.13
N ILE A 158 6.87 26.80 8.97
CA ILE A 158 5.71 26.32 8.22
C ILE A 158 4.45 26.43 9.06
N LYS A 159 3.45 27.12 8.52
CA LYS A 159 2.07 27.11 9.04
C LYS A 159 1.34 25.87 8.54
N PHE A 160 1.49 24.75 9.24
CA PHE A 160 0.77 23.53 8.92
C PHE A 160 -0.72 23.67 9.26
N SER A 161 -1.56 23.27 8.32
CA SER A 161 -2.99 23.12 8.53
C SER A 161 -3.41 21.80 7.92
N PRO A 162 -4.23 20.96 8.57
CA PRO A 162 -4.72 19.73 7.96
C PRO A 162 -5.43 19.95 6.62
N LEU A 163 -6.09 21.11 6.47
CA LEU A 163 -6.73 21.51 5.22
C LEU A 163 -5.69 21.80 4.13
N ILE A 164 -4.59 22.48 4.50
CA ILE A 164 -3.48 22.79 3.60
C ILE A 164 -2.67 21.53 3.32
N ALA A 165 -2.42 20.67 4.30
CA ALA A 165 -1.72 19.40 4.14
C ALA A 165 -2.47 18.47 3.18
N ASN A 166 -3.77 18.28 3.39
CA ASN A 166 -4.59 17.55 2.44
C ASN A 166 -4.63 18.21 1.06
N ARG A 167 -4.50 19.54 0.98
CA ARG A 167 -4.43 20.26 -0.30
C ARG A 167 -3.05 20.15 -0.95
N SER A 168 -1.97 20.12 -0.17
CA SER A 168 -0.59 20.00 -0.63
C SER A 168 -0.25 18.58 -1.02
N LEU A 169 -0.75 17.55 -0.33
CA LEU A 169 -0.73 16.16 -0.84
C LEU A 169 -1.31 16.11 -2.25
N MET A 170 -2.45 16.78 -2.43
CA MET A 170 -3.20 16.85 -3.68
C MET A 170 -2.52 17.70 -4.76
N GLU A 171 -1.87 18.79 -4.37
CA GLU A 171 -1.09 19.67 -5.27
C GLU A 171 0.25 19.02 -5.66
N HIS A 172 0.96 18.37 -4.74
CA HIS A 172 2.17 17.60 -5.06
C HIS A 172 1.85 16.41 -5.95
N LEU A 173 0.73 15.72 -5.69
CA LEU A 173 0.15 14.76 -6.63
C LEU A 173 -0.02 15.47 -7.98
N PHE A 174 -0.81 16.55 -8.07
CA PHE A 174 -1.07 17.32 -9.29
C PHE A 174 0.18 17.80 -10.07
N TYR A 175 1.23 18.28 -9.41
CA TYR A 175 2.40 18.88 -10.07
C TYR A 175 3.48 17.85 -10.44
N SER A 176 3.65 16.79 -9.63
CA SER A 176 4.46 15.63 -10.02
C SER A 176 3.98 14.96 -11.32
N ILE A 177 2.71 15.21 -11.64
CA ILE A 177 2.01 14.80 -12.85
C ILE A 177 2.23 15.81 -13.98
N GLN A 178 2.18 17.12 -13.71
CA GLN A 178 2.30 18.18 -14.73
C GLN A 178 3.71 18.33 -15.32
N GLU A 179 4.76 18.01 -14.56
CA GLU A 179 6.16 18.02 -15.04
C GLU A 179 6.46 16.92 -16.05
N LYS A 180 5.62 15.87 -16.11
CA LYS A 180 5.64 14.87 -17.18
C LYS A 180 4.78 15.40 -18.34
N LYS A 181 5.45 15.95 -19.35
CA LYS A 181 4.90 16.64 -20.54
C LYS A 181 3.54 16.07 -21.01
N GLY A 182 2.45 16.71 -20.58
CA GLY A 182 1.07 16.39 -20.97
C GLY A 182 0.13 17.54 -20.58
N LYS A 183 -0.65 18.06 -21.53
CA LYS A 183 -1.33 19.37 -21.44
C LYS A 183 -2.30 19.49 -20.23
N GLY A 184 -1.95 20.38 -19.29
CA GLY A 184 -2.77 21.39 -18.58
C GLY A 184 -4.12 21.01 -17.93
N ASN A 185 -5.06 20.39 -18.65
CA ASN A 185 -6.48 20.36 -18.28
C ASN A 185 -6.92 19.12 -17.46
N SER A 186 -6.15 18.03 -17.47
CA SER A 186 -6.53 16.75 -16.83
C SER A 186 -6.23 16.66 -15.33
N ALA A 187 -5.19 17.36 -14.86
CA ALA A 187 -4.81 17.42 -13.46
C ALA A 187 -5.82 18.24 -12.62
N PHE A 188 -6.50 19.20 -13.25
CA PHE A 188 -7.46 20.10 -12.61
C PHE A 188 -8.71 19.40 -12.06
N GLU A 189 -9.22 18.41 -12.79
CA GLU A 189 -10.41 17.64 -12.39
C GLU A 189 -10.14 16.66 -11.23
N LEU A 190 -8.89 16.21 -11.07
CA LEU A 190 -8.44 15.30 -10.00
C LEU A 190 -8.59 15.93 -8.62
N VAL A 191 -8.21 17.21 -8.50
CA VAL A 191 -8.29 18.00 -7.27
C VAL A 191 -9.76 18.33 -6.91
N MET A 192 -10.60 18.60 -7.92
CA MET A 192 -12.03 18.90 -7.70
C MET A 192 -12.83 17.69 -7.21
N LYS A 193 -12.50 16.47 -7.68
CA LYS A 193 -13.23 15.24 -7.30
C LYS A 193 -12.82 14.64 -5.96
N LEU A 194 -11.55 14.73 -5.56
CA LEU A 194 -11.10 14.31 -4.21
C LEU A 194 -11.73 15.15 -3.07
N ARG A 195 -12.29 16.32 -3.39
CA ARG A 195 -13.07 17.16 -2.46
C ARG A 195 -14.56 17.30 -2.72
N LYS A 196 -15.08 16.86 -3.87
CA LYS A 196 -16.44 17.21 -4.35
C LYS A 196 -16.71 18.73 -4.30
N HIS A 197 -15.88 19.61 -4.88
CA HIS A 197 -16.28 21.00 -5.23
C HIS A 197 -15.27 21.76 -6.13
N LYS A 198 -15.80 22.76 -6.86
CA LYS A 198 -15.21 23.60 -7.92
C LYS A 198 -14.42 24.82 -7.41
N THR A 199 -13.15 25.04 -7.82
CA THR A 199 -12.52 26.36 -8.17
C THR A 199 -10.97 26.31 -8.25
N GLU A 200 -10.40 27.27 -9.01
CA GLU A 200 -9.03 27.37 -9.56
C GLU A 200 -7.97 27.96 -8.60
N VAL A 201 -6.69 27.50 -8.70
CA VAL A 201 -5.50 28.18 -8.14
C VAL A 201 -4.25 28.03 -9.04
N THR A 202 -3.44 29.09 -9.06
CA THR A 202 -2.31 29.48 -9.93
C THR A 202 -0.94 28.88 -9.59
N LYS A 203 -0.08 28.78 -10.62
CA LYS A 203 1.29 28.24 -10.66
C LYS A 203 2.31 29.13 -9.94
N GLU A 204 3.08 28.54 -9.03
CA GLU A 204 4.50 28.78 -8.75
C GLU A 204 4.96 27.79 -7.67
N TYR A 205 6.24 27.40 -7.67
CA TYR A 205 6.93 26.43 -6.79
C TYR A 205 6.86 24.94 -7.17
N ILE A 206 7.89 24.45 -7.90
CA ILE A 206 8.83 23.36 -7.52
C ILE A 206 9.86 23.18 -8.67
N SER A 207 11.12 22.95 -8.29
CA SER A 207 12.29 22.73 -9.16
C SER A 207 12.80 21.29 -9.00
N ASP A 208 13.10 20.61 -10.11
CA ASP A 208 14.06 19.50 -10.38
C ASP A 208 14.34 18.41 -9.31
N GLY A 209 13.48 18.30 -8.29
CA GLY A 209 13.66 17.49 -7.09
C GLY A 209 12.93 16.15 -7.14
N GLY A 210 13.24 15.32 -8.14
CA GLY A 210 13.27 13.86 -7.98
C GLY A 210 11.95 13.09 -8.15
N ASN A 211 11.91 12.32 -9.25
CA ASN A 211 10.97 11.24 -9.62
C ASN A 211 10.62 10.24 -8.47
N THR A 212 11.39 10.22 -7.37
CA THR A 212 11.25 9.32 -6.22
C THR A 212 10.04 9.62 -5.35
N ILE A 213 9.70 10.90 -5.10
CA ILE A 213 8.54 11.22 -4.23
C ILE A 213 7.23 10.78 -4.88
N SER A 214 7.10 10.93 -6.20
CA SER A 214 5.96 10.45 -6.96
C SER A 214 5.81 8.93 -6.83
N LEU A 215 6.90 8.17 -6.91
CA LEU A 215 6.89 6.72 -6.70
C LEU A 215 6.39 6.35 -5.29
N HIS A 216 6.87 7.02 -4.25
CA HIS A 216 6.42 6.78 -2.87
C HIS A 216 4.98 7.23 -2.61
N LEU A 217 4.47 8.23 -3.35
CA LEU A 217 3.09 8.69 -3.26
C LEU A 217 2.11 7.73 -3.94
N PHE A 218 2.49 7.16 -5.09
CA PHE A 218 1.66 6.22 -5.85
C PHE A 218 1.81 4.76 -5.40
N SER A 219 2.83 4.43 -4.61
CA SER A 219 3.03 3.10 -4.06
C SER A 219 2.33 2.96 -2.69
N ARG A 220 1.05 2.55 -2.72
CA ARG A 220 0.28 2.14 -1.53
C ARG A 220 0.45 0.63 -1.26
N GLY A 221 1.53 0.04 -1.77
CA GLY A 221 1.76 -1.40 -1.77
C GLY A 221 1.10 -2.14 -2.94
N GLU A 222 0.77 -1.46 -4.04
CA GLU A 222 0.34 -2.14 -5.26
C GLU A 222 1.48 -2.91 -5.93
N PHE A 223 1.17 -4.10 -6.45
CA PHE A 223 2.10 -4.99 -7.13
C PHE A 223 1.42 -5.77 -8.25
N GLY A 224 2.26 -6.26 -9.17
CA GLY A 224 1.83 -6.96 -10.37
C GLY A 224 2.50 -6.36 -11.59
N PHE A 225 2.78 -7.21 -12.57
CA PHE A 225 3.60 -6.85 -13.73
C PHE A 225 3.05 -5.64 -14.50
N LEU A 226 1.73 -5.50 -14.64
CA LEU A 226 1.14 -4.34 -15.33
C LEU A 226 1.34 -3.03 -14.57
N TYR A 227 1.35 -3.08 -13.23
CA TYR A 227 1.66 -1.90 -12.43
C TYR A 227 3.12 -1.50 -12.62
N ASP A 228 4.04 -2.47 -12.62
CA ASP A 228 5.47 -2.19 -12.80
C ASP A 228 5.75 -1.63 -14.21
N HIS A 229 5.08 -2.15 -15.25
CA HIS A 229 5.15 -1.57 -16.60
C HIS A 229 4.53 -0.17 -16.72
N LEU A 230 3.44 0.12 -16.00
CA LEU A 230 2.91 1.49 -15.91
C LEU A 230 3.93 2.44 -15.27
N ILE A 231 4.66 1.98 -14.26
CA ILE A 231 5.73 2.75 -13.64
C ILE A 231 6.91 2.97 -14.61
N GLU A 232 7.33 1.95 -15.35
CA GLU A 232 8.38 2.05 -16.38
C GLU A 232 8.04 3.10 -17.45
N LEU A 233 6.83 3.03 -18.02
CA LEU A 233 6.31 3.99 -19.00
C LEU A 233 6.31 5.43 -18.47
N LEU A 234 6.05 5.61 -17.18
CA LEU A 234 6.01 6.92 -16.54
C LEU A 234 7.38 7.43 -16.09
N THR A 235 8.38 6.57 -15.96
CA THR A 235 9.68 6.94 -15.36
C THR A 235 10.83 6.97 -16.36
N ASP A 236 10.56 6.65 -17.64
CA ASP A 236 11.55 6.51 -18.71
C ASP A 236 12.71 5.57 -18.33
N LYS A 237 12.49 4.73 -17.31
CA LYS A 237 13.40 3.68 -16.86
C LYS A 237 13.19 2.49 -17.77
N ARG A 238 13.83 2.50 -18.92
CA ARG A 238 13.98 1.30 -19.74
C ARG A 238 15.14 0.45 -19.24
N GLU A 239 14.93 -0.26 -18.14
CA GLU A 239 15.79 -1.40 -17.81
C GLU A 239 14.96 -2.53 -17.21
N SER A 240 14.67 -3.54 -18.03
CA SER A 240 14.60 -4.94 -17.61
C SER A 240 14.43 -5.86 -18.82
N THR A 241 15.48 -6.02 -19.62
CA THR A 241 15.60 -7.12 -20.58
C THR A 241 16.51 -8.19 -19.99
N LEU A 242 16.10 -9.46 -20.13
CA LEU A 242 16.79 -10.69 -19.70
C LEU A 242 16.98 -10.93 -18.18
N SER A 243 17.49 -9.97 -17.40
CA SER A 243 17.84 -10.21 -15.99
C SER A 243 16.65 -10.59 -15.11
N GLN A 244 15.48 -9.99 -15.34
CA GLN A 244 14.27 -10.31 -14.57
C GLN A 244 13.81 -11.76 -14.83
N ARG A 245 13.86 -12.21 -16.08
CA ARG A 245 13.55 -13.61 -16.45
C ARG A 245 14.53 -14.60 -15.81
N THR A 246 15.81 -14.24 -15.71
CA THR A 246 16.80 -15.08 -15.04
C THR A 246 16.55 -15.14 -13.52
N LEU A 247 16.08 -14.05 -12.93
CA LEU A 247 15.72 -13.97 -11.51
C LEU A 247 14.45 -14.78 -11.20
N ASP A 248 13.42 -14.66 -12.03
CA ASP A 248 12.19 -15.47 -11.96
C ASP A 248 12.52 -16.97 -12.00
N ILE A 249 13.40 -17.39 -12.93
CA ILE A 249 13.86 -18.78 -13.04
C ILE A 249 14.65 -19.22 -11.80
N CYS A 250 15.53 -18.38 -11.26
CA CYS A 250 16.30 -18.68 -10.05
C CYS A 250 15.42 -18.78 -8.79
N GLN A 251 14.35 -17.99 -8.71
CA GLN A 251 13.41 -18.05 -7.58
C GLN A 251 12.45 -19.23 -7.70
N LEU A 252 12.00 -19.58 -8.91
CA LEU A 252 11.23 -20.80 -9.14
C LEU A 252 12.03 -22.06 -8.76
N LYS A 253 13.35 -22.08 -9.01
CA LYS A 253 14.26 -23.15 -8.57
C LYS A 253 14.40 -23.29 -7.04
N ARG A 254 14.02 -22.28 -6.24
CA ARG A 254 13.97 -22.44 -4.78
C ARG A 254 12.79 -23.30 -4.34
N PHE A 255 11.73 -23.35 -5.14
CA PHE A 255 10.48 -24.02 -4.81
C PHE A 255 10.26 -25.32 -5.59
N PHE A 256 11.11 -25.66 -6.58
CA PHE A 256 10.93 -26.82 -7.48
C PHE A 256 12.26 -27.44 -7.95
N GLU A 257 12.23 -28.74 -8.28
CA GLU A 257 13.37 -29.47 -8.85
C GLU A 257 13.66 -29.05 -10.32
N PRO A 258 14.92 -29.12 -10.79
CA PRO A 258 15.35 -28.56 -12.09
C PRO A 258 14.54 -29.05 -13.30
N PHE A 259 14.10 -30.31 -13.29
CA PHE A 259 13.34 -30.93 -14.39
C PHE A 259 11.89 -30.41 -14.48
N GLU A 260 11.27 -30.12 -13.34
CA GLU A 260 9.91 -29.59 -13.27
C GLU A 260 9.90 -28.13 -13.75
N VAL A 261 10.95 -27.37 -13.42
CA VAL A 261 11.15 -25.98 -13.85
C VAL A 261 11.26 -25.84 -15.38
N GLU A 262 11.88 -26.79 -16.09
CA GLU A 262 12.04 -26.71 -17.56
C GLU A 262 10.73 -26.95 -18.31
N ASN A 263 10.00 -28.03 -17.98
CA ASN A 263 8.67 -28.28 -18.54
C ASN A 263 7.69 -27.16 -18.18
N PHE A 264 7.86 -26.58 -16.99
CA PHE A 264 7.07 -25.46 -16.51
C PHE A 264 7.39 -24.13 -17.22
N SER A 265 8.67 -23.80 -17.45
CA SER A 265 9.09 -22.62 -18.22
C SER A 265 8.57 -22.70 -19.66
N TYR A 266 8.55 -23.90 -20.26
CA TYR A 266 7.95 -24.13 -21.56
C TYR A 266 6.43 -23.90 -21.56
N PHE A 267 5.71 -24.42 -20.55
CA PHE A 267 4.27 -24.18 -20.41
C PHE A 267 3.92 -22.72 -20.14
N LEU A 268 4.63 -22.05 -19.23
CA LEU A 268 4.49 -20.61 -18.95
C LEU A 268 4.72 -19.79 -20.22
N SER A 269 5.77 -20.09 -20.99
CA SER A 269 6.02 -19.39 -22.25
C SER A 269 4.86 -19.53 -23.25
N LYS A 270 4.12 -20.64 -23.22
CA LYS A 270 2.99 -20.91 -24.11
C LYS A 270 1.69 -20.25 -23.63
N VAL A 271 1.47 -20.13 -22.32
CA VAL A 271 0.28 -19.49 -21.73
C VAL A 271 0.44 -17.97 -21.62
N MET A 272 1.67 -17.50 -21.40
CA MET A 272 2.01 -16.07 -21.28
C MET A 272 2.10 -15.36 -22.65
N ASN A 273 2.31 -16.06 -23.77
CA ASN A 273 2.68 -15.40 -25.02
C ASN A 273 1.54 -14.71 -25.79
N ASP A 274 0.25 -15.01 -25.63
CA ASP A 274 -0.76 -14.40 -26.53
C ASP A 274 -1.62 -13.33 -25.83
N GLU A 275 -2.12 -13.59 -24.61
CA GLU A 275 -2.97 -12.63 -23.88
C GLU A 275 -2.13 -11.54 -23.18
N GLU A 276 -0.97 -11.88 -22.61
CA GLU A 276 -0.07 -10.89 -22.01
C GLU A 276 0.71 -10.12 -23.09
N GLN A 277 1.13 -10.71 -24.21
CA GLN A 277 1.79 -9.93 -25.29
C GLN A 277 0.83 -8.94 -25.93
N ASN A 278 -0.40 -9.33 -26.29
CA ASN A 278 -1.38 -8.38 -26.84
C ASN A 278 -1.71 -7.25 -25.86
N LEU A 279 -1.67 -7.52 -24.56
CA LEU A 279 -1.85 -6.52 -23.52
C LEU A 279 -0.59 -5.67 -23.32
N MET A 280 0.59 -6.25 -23.39
CA MET A 280 1.87 -5.54 -23.40
C MET A 280 1.90 -4.59 -24.59
N ASP A 281 1.49 -5.03 -25.78
CA ASP A 281 1.35 -4.18 -26.96
C ASP A 281 0.32 -3.06 -26.73
N LYS A 282 -0.78 -3.36 -26.03
CA LYS A 282 -1.79 -2.37 -25.68
C LYS A 282 -1.31 -1.37 -24.62
N LEU A 283 -0.49 -1.79 -23.65
CA LEU A 283 0.10 -0.95 -22.61
C LEU A 283 1.25 -0.11 -23.16
N LEU A 284 2.12 -0.72 -23.97
CA LEU A 284 3.25 -0.09 -24.65
C LEU A 284 2.80 0.86 -25.77
N SER A 285 1.60 0.66 -26.33
CA SER A 285 0.95 1.63 -27.23
C SER A 285 0.22 2.75 -26.49
N LEU A 286 0.10 2.70 -25.15
CA LEU A 286 -0.39 3.85 -24.39
C LEU A 286 0.59 5.00 -24.52
N THR A 287 0.07 6.18 -24.80
CA THR A 287 0.85 7.39 -24.57
C THR A 287 1.12 7.55 -23.07
N PRO A 288 2.20 8.25 -22.67
CA PRO A 288 2.43 8.58 -21.28
C PRO A 288 1.20 9.20 -20.59
N ASP A 289 0.43 10.02 -21.31
CA ASP A 289 -0.83 10.61 -20.84
C ASP A 289 -1.91 9.56 -20.53
N GLN A 290 -2.02 8.50 -21.34
CA GLN A 290 -3.00 7.43 -21.15
C GLN A 290 -2.57 6.49 -20.01
N ALA A 291 -1.31 6.08 -19.96
CA ALA A 291 -0.74 5.30 -18.84
C ALA A 291 -0.91 6.05 -17.51
N PHE A 292 -0.71 7.37 -17.56
CA PHE A 292 -0.95 8.26 -16.45
C PHE A 292 -2.42 8.27 -16.00
N GLU A 293 -3.37 8.40 -16.93
CA GLU A 293 -4.81 8.34 -16.63
C GLU A 293 -5.23 6.99 -16.04
N HIS A 294 -4.59 5.89 -16.42
CA HIS A 294 -4.79 4.57 -15.81
C HIS A 294 -4.31 4.55 -14.34
N MET A 295 -3.08 4.97 -14.06
CA MET A 295 -2.56 5.09 -12.69
C MET A 295 -3.42 6.03 -11.84
N ARG A 296 -3.95 7.11 -12.43
CA ARG A 296 -4.89 8.03 -11.79
C ARG A 296 -6.16 7.31 -11.37
N LYS A 297 -6.85 6.65 -12.30
CA LYS A 297 -8.09 5.93 -11.98
C LYS A 297 -7.84 4.84 -10.94
N MET A 298 -6.67 4.20 -10.98
CA MET A 298 -6.30 3.20 -10.00
C MET A 298 -6.12 3.78 -8.60
N TYR A 299 -5.29 4.81 -8.46
CA TYR A 299 -5.07 5.48 -7.18
C TYR A 299 -6.39 5.95 -6.53
N LEU A 300 -7.33 6.40 -7.36
CA LEU A 300 -8.67 6.84 -6.94
C LEU A 300 -9.66 5.71 -6.64
N GLY A 301 -9.33 4.44 -6.91
CA GLY A 301 -10.26 3.33 -6.79
C GLY A 301 -11.36 3.31 -7.86
N HIS A 302 -11.17 4.00 -8.99
CA HIS A 302 -12.11 4.07 -10.12
C HIS A 302 -11.93 2.92 -11.13
N MET A 303 -11.08 1.95 -10.82
CA MET A 303 -10.88 0.74 -11.63
C MET A 303 -11.20 -0.49 -10.80
N PRO A 304 -12.45 -0.64 -10.29
CA PRO A 304 -12.77 -1.74 -9.40
C PRO A 304 -12.60 -3.08 -10.13
N SER A 305 -12.06 -4.06 -9.41
CA SER A 305 -12.15 -5.46 -9.80
C SER A 305 -13.31 -6.14 -9.06
N LYS A 306 -13.50 -7.45 -9.25
CA LYS A 306 -14.45 -8.23 -8.45
C LYS A 306 -13.93 -8.49 -7.03
N ASN A 307 -12.61 -8.45 -6.85
CA ASN A 307 -11.96 -8.64 -5.56
C ASN A 307 -11.72 -7.27 -4.92
N LEU A 308 -12.02 -7.15 -3.62
CA LEU A 308 -11.90 -5.88 -2.88
C LEU A 308 -10.48 -5.31 -2.94
N ASP A 309 -9.48 -6.18 -2.85
CA ASP A 309 -8.07 -5.80 -2.77
C ASP A 309 -7.34 -5.79 -4.12
N ALA A 310 -8.09 -5.83 -5.22
CA ALA A 310 -7.53 -5.71 -6.56
C ALA A 310 -8.29 -4.71 -7.41
N GLN A 311 -7.59 -4.17 -8.40
CA GLN A 311 -8.13 -3.25 -9.39
C GLN A 311 -7.98 -3.82 -10.79
N CYS A 312 -8.91 -3.49 -11.69
CA CYS A 312 -8.97 -4.06 -13.03
C CYS A 312 -8.54 -3.03 -14.07
N LEU A 313 -7.40 -3.24 -14.72
CA LEU A 313 -6.84 -2.30 -15.70
C LEU A 313 -7.67 -2.11 -16.96
N ILE A 314 -8.57 -3.04 -17.27
CA ILE A 314 -9.48 -2.96 -18.43
C ILE A 314 -10.91 -2.57 -18.04
N TYR A 315 -11.14 -2.15 -16.79
CA TYR A 315 -12.45 -1.66 -16.34
C TYR A 315 -12.97 -0.53 -17.26
N PRO A 316 -14.26 -0.55 -17.67
CA PRO A 316 -15.34 -1.46 -17.25
C PRO A 316 -15.48 -2.73 -18.10
N ASN A 317 -14.64 -2.94 -19.11
CA ASN A 317 -14.81 -3.99 -20.11
C ASN A 317 -14.14 -5.30 -19.68
N CYS A 318 -14.69 -5.94 -18.65
CA CYS A 318 -14.17 -7.22 -18.15
C CYS A 318 -14.38 -8.35 -19.16
N HIS A 319 -13.29 -8.95 -19.63
CA HIS A 319 -13.32 -10.11 -20.54
C HIS A 319 -13.87 -11.40 -19.89
N ARG A 320 -13.93 -11.46 -18.55
CA ARG A 320 -14.54 -12.55 -17.77
C ARG A 320 -15.61 -11.98 -16.84
N PRO A 321 -16.82 -11.64 -17.30
CA PRO A 321 -17.80 -10.93 -16.48
C PRO A 321 -18.38 -11.78 -15.35
N SER A 322 -18.39 -13.12 -15.48
CA SER A 322 -18.94 -14.03 -14.47
C SER A 322 -18.17 -13.99 -13.13
N ASN A 323 -18.87 -13.95 -12.01
CA ASN A 323 -18.29 -14.00 -10.65
C ASN A 323 -17.61 -15.33 -10.30
N MET A 324 -17.70 -16.35 -11.17
CA MET A 324 -17.02 -17.64 -10.97
C MET A 324 -15.50 -17.56 -11.19
N PHE A 325 -15.00 -16.50 -11.81
CA PHE A 325 -13.57 -16.31 -12.05
C PHE A 325 -13.00 -15.28 -11.08
N SER A 326 -12.05 -15.73 -10.26
CA SER A 326 -11.26 -14.88 -9.35
C SER A 326 -10.47 -13.85 -10.15
N CYS A 327 -10.41 -12.62 -9.63
CA CYS A 327 -9.52 -11.60 -10.17
C CYS A 327 -8.06 -11.86 -9.78
N ASN A 328 -7.77 -12.68 -8.77
CA ASN A 328 -6.40 -12.94 -8.34
C ASN A 328 -5.54 -13.51 -9.46
N GLN A 329 -6.09 -14.46 -10.22
CA GLN A 329 -5.40 -15.11 -11.34
C GLN A 329 -5.51 -14.32 -12.66
N CYS A 330 -6.17 -13.16 -12.65
CA CYS A 330 -6.45 -12.40 -13.84
C CYS A 330 -5.20 -11.59 -14.24
N PRO A 331 -4.72 -11.69 -15.49
CA PRO A 331 -3.55 -10.92 -15.90
C PRO A 331 -3.80 -9.41 -15.79
N PHE A 332 -5.04 -8.95 -15.97
CA PHE A 332 -5.42 -7.53 -15.90
C PHE A 332 -5.63 -7.00 -14.47
N ALA A 333 -5.42 -7.82 -13.44
CA ALA A 333 -5.59 -7.41 -12.06
C ALA A 333 -4.30 -6.78 -11.52
N VAL A 334 -4.44 -5.58 -10.95
CA VAL A 334 -3.41 -4.96 -10.12
C VAL A 334 -3.79 -5.16 -8.67
N HIS A 335 -2.97 -5.90 -7.96
CA HIS A 335 -3.21 -6.28 -6.58
C HIS A 335 -2.65 -5.20 -5.67
N ASN A 336 -3.42 -4.82 -4.66
CA ASN A 336 -2.84 -4.15 -3.52
C ASN A 336 -2.22 -5.21 -2.59
N VAL A 337 -1.32 -4.80 -1.70
CA VAL A 337 -0.62 -5.70 -0.77
C VAL A 337 -1.53 -6.56 0.10
N TYR A 338 -2.76 -6.11 0.33
CA TYR A 338 -3.73 -6.82 1.16
C TYR A 338 -4.46 -7.92 0.41
N ALA A 339 -4.35 -7.96 -0.92
CA ALA A 339 -4.80 -9.10 -1.72
C ALA A 339 -4.03 -10.38 -1.36
N LEU A 340 -2.83 -10.26 -0.77
CA LEU A 340 -2.02 -11.40 -0.35
C LEU A 340 -2.80 -12.39 0.52
N THR A 341 -3.62 -11.90 1.45
CA THR A 341 -4.48 -12.78 2.27
C THR A 341 -5.41 -13.62 1.39
N SER A 342 -6.07 -12.99 0.41
CA SER A 342 -6.99 -13.70 -0.49
C SER A 342 -6.26 -14.63 -1.48
N ILE A 343 -5.05 -14.25 -1.90
CA ILE A 343 -4.19 -15.05 -2.78
C ILE A 343 -3.75 -16.33 -2.05
N PHE A 344 -3.33 -16.20 -0.79
CA PHE A 344 -2.99 -17.35 0.04
C PHE A 344 -4.18 -18.28 0.30
N ASN A 345 -5.35 -17.72 0.63
CA ASN A 345 -6.55 -18.53 0.82
C ASN A 345 -6.93 -19.29 -0.46
N GLU A 346 -6.87 -18.62 -1.62
CA GLU A 346 -7.17 -19.26 -2.91
C GLU A 346 -6.14 -20.34 -3.28
N PHE A 347 -4.89 -20.17 -2.85
CA PHE A 347 -3.83 -21.15 -2.99
C PHE A 347 -4.13 -22.41 -2.15
N ASP A 348 -4.42 -22.25 -0.85
CA ASP A 348 -4.79 -23.36 0.03
C ASP A 348 -6.02 -24.11 -0.51
N ASP A 349 -7.05 -23.37 -0.93
CA ASP A 349 -8.26 -23.91 -1.54
C ASP A 349 -7.97 -24.72 -2.81
N SER A 350 -7.03 -24.26 -3.65
CA SER A 350 -6.65 -24.96 -4.88
C SER A 350 -5.86 -26.24 -4.58
N ILE A 351 -4.99 -26.22 -3.58
CA ILE A 351 -4.32 -27.43 -3.06
C ILE A 351 -5.35 -28.45 -2.58
N GLN A 352 -6.33 -28.03 -1.78
CA GLN A 352 -7.36 -28.94 -1.29
C GLN A 352 -8.20 -29.53 -2.42
N ARG A 353 -8.56 -28.73 -3.44
CA ARG A 353 -9.27 -29.24 -4.63
C ARG A 353 -8.42 -30.21 -5.45
N TYR A 354 -7.12 -29.95 -5.58
CA TYR A 354 -6.18 -30.82 -6.26
C TYR A 354 -6.07 -32.19 -5.58
N LYS A 355 -5.93 -32.20 -4.25
CA LYS A 355 -5.83 -33.42 -3.43
C LYS A 355 -7.11 -34.26 -3.46
N ASN A 356 -8.25 -33.60 -3.34
CA ASN A 356 -9.54 -34.28 -3.18
C ASN A 356 -10.18 -34.77 -4.49
N THR A 357 -9.57 -34.52 -5.65
CA THR A 357 -10.15 -34.88 -6.95
C THR A 357 -9.41 -36.05 -7.61
N ASN A 358 -10.20 -37.00 -8.13
CA ASN A 358 -9.66 -38.12 -8.93
C ASN A 358 -9.69 -37.82 -10.44
N LYS A 359 -10.15 -36.63 -10.84
CA LYS A 359 -10.29 -36.26 -12.26
C LYS A 359 -9.04 -35.54 -12.75
N ASN A 360 -8.31 -36.15 -13.69
CA ASN A 360 -7.08 -35.59 -14.27
C ASN A 360 -7.26 -34.16 -14.81
N GLY A 361 -8.37 -33.86 -15.48
CA GLY A 361 -8.64 -32.51 -15.98
C GLY A 361 -8.81 -31.47 -14.87
N VAL A 362 -9.35 -31.86 -13.71
CA VAL A 362 -9.45 -30.97 -12.54
C VAL A 362 -8.07 -30.80 -11.90
N LYS A 363 -7.30 -31.89 -11.76
CA LYS A 363 -5.92 -31.83 -11.27
C LYS A 363 -5.06 -30.86 -12.10
N GLN A 364 -5.09 -31.00 -13.42
CA GLN A 364 -4.36 -30.12 -14.33
C GLN A 364 -4.82 -28.65 -14.22
N ARG A 365 -6.13 -28.41 -14.04
CA ARG A 365 -6.65 -27.06 -13.83
C ARG A 365 -6.15 -26.45 -12.51
N GLU A 366 -6.21 -27.19 -11.41
CA GLU A 366 -5.76 -26.70 -10.10
C GLU A 366 -4.24 -26.51 -10.08
N GLN A 367 -3.45 -27.39 -10.71
CA GLN A 367 -2.01 -27.16 -10.92
C GLN A 367 -1.76 -25.82 -11.60
N ASN A 368 -2.45 -25.53 -12.71
CA ASN A 368 -2.31 -24.25 -13.40
C ASN A 368 -2.70 -23.04 -12.53
N THR A 369 -3.71 -23.20 -11.67
CA THR A 369 -4.12 -22.17 -10.71
C THR A 369 -3.03 -21.92 -9.66
N ILE A 370 -2.55 -22.99 -9.02
CA ILE A 370 -1.51 -22.95 -7.99
C ILE A 370 -0.28 -22.22 -8.53
N LEU A 371 0.17 -22.58 -9.73
CA LEU A 371 1.35 -21.99 -10.37
C LEU A 371 1.17 -20.48 -10.63
N LYS A 372 -0.03 -20.03 -11.05
CA LYS A 372 -0.32 -18.61 -11.23
C LYS A 372 -0.29 -17.84 -9.91
N LEU A 373 -0.83 -18.43 -8.85
CA LEU A 373 -0.83 -17.81 -7.52
C LEU A 373 0.59 -17.74 -6.96
N GLN A 374 1.41 -18.78 -7.14
CA GLN A 374 2.83 -18.76 -6.77
C GLN A 374 3.60 -17.66 -7.51
N ASN A 375 3.40 -17.50 -8.82
CA ASN A 375 4.04 -16.42 -9.57
C ASN A 375 3.68 -15.02 -9.03
N LEU A 376 2.45 -14.83 -8.54
CA LEU A 376 2.05 -13.58 -7.89
C LEU A 376 2.73 -13.40 -6.53
N LEU A 377 2.85 -14.47 -5.74
CA LEU A 377 3.54 -14.46 -4.46
C LEU A 377 5.03 -14.18 -4.62
N ILE A 378 5.69 -14.79 -5.61
CA ILE A 378 7.09 -14.52 -5.98
C ILE A 378 7.27 -13.03 -6.28
N LYS A 379 6.46 -12.44 -7.16
CA LYS A 379 6.49 -11.01 -7.45
C LYS A 379 6.30 -10.14 -6.20
N ALA A 380 5.43 -10.55 -5.29
CA ALA A 380 5.24 -9.85 -4.02
C ALA A 380 6.48 -9.97 -3.11
N ILE A 381 7.12 -11.15 -3.05
CA ILE A 381 8.33 -11.41 -2.27
C ILE A 381 9.48 -10.57 -2.79
N GLU A 382 9.66 -10.50 -4.11
CA GLU A 382 10.67 -9.63 -4.74
C GLU A 382 10.48 -8.17 -4.37
N LYS A 383 9.22 -7.70 -4.39
CA LYS A 383 8.90 -6.30 -4.16
C LYS A 383 8.94 -5.89 -2.69
N PHE A 384 8.47 -6.76 -1.79
CA PHE A 384 8.22 -6.40 -0.39
C PHE A 384 9.08 -7.16 0.62
N GLY A 385 9.75 -8.22 0.19
CA GLY A 385 10.51 -9.13 1.04
C GLY A 385 9.66 -10.30 1.56
N GLU A 386 10.33 -11.43 1.73
CA GLU A 386 9.76 -12.72 2.14
C GLU A 386 9.01 -12.66 3.47
N ASP A 387 9.69 -12.22 4.54
CA ASP A 387 9.12 -12.06 5.88
C ASP A 387 7.83 -11.22 5.89
N TYR A 388 7.79 -10.18 5.04
CA TYR A 388 6.67 -9.28 4.94
C TYR A 388 5.49 -9.94 4.24
N VAL A 389 5.72 -10.65 3.13
CA VAL A 389 4.65 -11.36 2.41
C VAL A 389 4.07 -12.48 3.27
N PHE A 390 4.91 -13.28 3.93
CA PHE A 390 4.44 -14.35 4.81
C PHE A 390 3.77 -13.83 6.09
N SER A 391 3.86 -12.54 6.41
CA SER A 391 3.06 -11.93 7.48
C SER A 391 1.55 -11.92 7.20
N PHE A 392 1.15 -12.12 5.93
CA PHE A 392 -0.25 -12.27 5.50
C PHE A 392 -0.73 -13.73 5.48
N TYR A 393 0.15 -14.70 5.73
CA TYR A 393 -0.18 -16.12 5.74
C TYR A 393 -0.26 -16.67 7.17
N THR A 394 -1.31 -17.43 7.46
CA THR A 394 -1.48 -18.06 8.76
C THR A 394 -0.49 -19.22 8.91
N GLY A 395 0.39 -19.15 9.91
CA GLY A 395 1.44 -20.16 10.13
C GLY A 395 2.78 -19.83 9.45
N GLY A 396 2.81 -18.82 8.57
CA GLY A 396 4.04 -18.34 7.93
C GLY A 396 4.65 -19.33 6.93
N GLU A 397 5.87 -19.04 6.50
CA GLU A 397 6.59 -19.76 5.44
C GLU A 397 6.66 -21.29 5.67
N ASN A 398 6.97 -21.72 6.89
CA ASN A 398 7.11 -23.16 7.19
C ASN A 398 5.85 -23.97 6.90
N VAL A 399 4.68 -23.42 7.24
CA VAL A 399 3.39 -24.07 6.96
C VAL A 399 3.11 -24.07 5.45
N PHE A 400 3.47 -22.99 4.77
CA PHE A 400 3.31 -22.88 3.31
C PHE A 400 4.15 -23.93 2.58
N VAL A 401 5.42 -24.10 2.96
CA VAL A 401 6.33 -25.11 2.39
C VAL A 401 5.80 -26.52 2.65
N GLN A 402 5.29 -26.81 3.86
CA GLN A 402 4.66 -28.10 4.16
C GLN A 402 3.43 -28.40 3.28
N GLN A 403 2.64 -27.38 2.93
CA GLN A 403 1.50 -27.59 2.03
C GLN A 403 1.94 -27.97 0.61
N LEU A 404 3.09 -27.46 0.15
CA LEU A 404 3.66 -27.73 -1.16
C LEU A 404 4.19 -29.15 -1.29
N THR A 405 4.93 -29.64 -0.30
CA THR A 405 5.47 -31.01 -0.31
C THR A 405 4.38 -32.08 -0.41
N LEU A 406 3.16 -31.76 0.05
CA LEU A 406 2.00 -32.66 -0.02
C LEU A 406 1.32 -32.69 -1.40
N ILE A 407 1.83 -31.99 -2.41
CA ILE A 407 1.36 -32.02 -3.81
C ILE A 407 2.22 -32.98 -4.65
N GLU A 408 3.45 -33.23 -4.19
CA GLU A 408 4.47 -34.07 -4.84
C GLU A 408 4.32 -35.57 -4.48
N GLU A 409 3.54 -35.88 -3.44
CA GLU A 409 3.02 -37.23 -3.12
C GLU A 409 1.67 -37.51 -3.81
#